data_AF-A0A2G6NQH9-F1
#
_entry.id   AF-A0A2G6NQH9-F1
#
_cell.length_a   1.000
_cell.length_b   1.000
_cell.length_c   1.000
_cell.angle_alpha   90.00
_cell.angle_beta   90.00
_cell.angle_gamma   90.00
#
_symmetry.space_group_name_H-M   'P 1'
#
loop_
_entity.id
_entity.type
_entity.pdbx_description
1 polymer ?
#
loop_
_entity_poly.entity_id
_entity_poly.type
_entity_poly.pdbx_seq_one_letter_code
_entity_poly.pdbx_strand_id
1 'polypeptide(L)'
;MKTSLDNAKCNKKLEILEIKNSGLVSKFHHLGLYEKDIIIRLDEDILISPLRIKGPGGMMVLGGGMSAKIVAHLDDGRKIPVTEMSNGESGHIEGIVGGTGLARTMDILGLKNDDRITLVRKLPPMEYSIIVDSMKRVKISESIAAKIWGYTDGQSAPLQFSSSGKGKKFLVDKILGGKRSAETVFMHGGIKPGSSIVLEGVKPIDTFAMSASKNKNLVIISKADGLRLIMDKRACSSIIVRQKEQ
;
A
#
# COMPACT_ATOMS: atom_id res chain seq x y z
N MET A 1 25.13 18.83 9.29
CA MET A 1 25.41 17.39 9.47
C MET A 1 24.71 16.59 8.37
N LYS A 2 25.41 15.62 7.73
CA LYS A 2 24.80 14.70 6.75
C LYS A 2 24.29 13.45 7.47
N THR A 3 23.12 12.95 7.11
CA THR A 3 22.54 11.73 7.70
C THR A 3 21.59 11.06 6.72
N SER A 4 21.15 9.83 7.00
CA SER A 4 20.10 9.17 6.23
C SER A 4 18.72 9.75 6.59
N LEU A 5 17.78 9.76 5.64
CA LEU A 5 16.46 10.37 5.85
C LEU A 5 15.68 9.74 7.01
N ASP A 6 15.78 8.43 7.20
CA ASP A 6 15.15 7.70 8.32
C ASP A 6 15.70 8.07 9.70
N ASN A 7 16.88 8.69 9.76
CA ASN A 7 17.52 9.19 10.97
C ASN A 7 17.55 10.73 11.06
N ALA A 8 17.09 11.44 10.03
CA ALA A 8 17.03 12.89 10.02
C ALA A 8 15.99 13.43 11.00
N LYS A 9 16.22 14.62 11.57
CA LYS A 9 15.26 15.26 12.47
C LYS A 9 13.96 15.58 11.73
N CYS A 10 12.82 15.32 12.38
CA CYS A 10 11.52 15.73 11.87
C CYS A 10 11.34 17.26 11.96
N ASN A 11 10.42 17.79 11.15
CA ASN A 11 9.98 19.19 11.12
C ASN A 11 11.14 20.18 10.90
N LYS A 12 12.16 19.76 10.15
CA LYS A 12 13.28 20.58 9.69
C LYS A 12 13.38 20.52 8.16
N LYS A 13 13.87 21.60 7.54
CA LYS A 13 14.21 21.63 6.12
C LYS A 13 15.43 20.74 5.88
N LEU A 14 15.28 19.77 5.00
CA LEU A 14 16.30 18.80 4.62
C LEU A 14 16.55 18.92 3.12
N GLU A 15 17.80 19.12 2.74
CA GLU A 15 18.23 19.06 1.34
C GLU A 15 18.61 17.61 1.00
N ILE A 16 18.06 17.08 -0.09
CA ILE A 16 18.46 15.78 -0.62
C ILE A 16 19.84 15.92 -1.24
N LEU A 17 20.81 15.16 -0.74
CA LEU A 17 22.17 15.17 -1.27
C LEU A 17 22.41 14.04 -2.27
N GLU A 18 21.83 12.87 -2.02
CA GLU A 18 22.08 11.66 -2.79
C GLU A 18 20.95 10.65 -2.60
N ILE A 19 20.56 9.97 -3.68
CA ILE A 19 19.66 8.80 -3.63
C ILE A 19 20.43 7.56 -4.11
N LYS A 20 20.86 6.72 -3.17
CA LYS A 20 21.77 5.59 -3.43
C LYS A 20 21.16 4.44 -4.21
N ASN A 21 19.83 4.33 -4.23
CA ASN A 21 19.13 3.25 -4.91
C ASN A 21 18.67 3.71 -6.30
N SER A 22 19.29 3.21 -7.35
CA SER A 22 18.97 3.57 -8.75
C SER A 22 17.49 3.32 -9.12
N GLY A 23 16.88 2.26 -8.56
CA GLY A 23 15.46 1.97 -8.74
C GLY A 23 14.52 2.97 -8.04
N LEU A 24 14.98 3.67 -7.00
CA LEU A 24 14.26 4.78 -6.38
C LEU A 24 14.48 6.10 -7.12
N VAL A 25 15.69 6.34 -7.67
CA VAL A 25 16.00 7.55 -8.45
C VAL A 25 14.97 7.76 -9.55
N SER A 26 14.76 6.77 -10.41
CA SER A 26 13.81 6.87 -11.52
C SER A 26 12.37 7.16 -11.05
N LYS A 27 11.94 6.56 -9.94
CA LYS A 27 10.61 6.78 -9.36
C LYS A 27 10.46 8.17 -8.79
N PHE A 28 11.46 8.66 -8.08
CA PHE A 28 11.45 9.99 -7.50
C PHE A 28 11.50 11.07 -8.58
N HIS A 29 12.33 10.90 -9.60
CA HIS A 29 12.36 11.81 -10.74
C HIS A 29 10.99 11.90 -11.44
N HIS A 30 10.31 10.76 -11.61
CA HIS A 30 8.95 10.76 -12.17
C HIS A 30 7.94 11.50 -11.28
N LEU A 31 8.10 11.39 -9.95
CA LEU A 31 7.30 12.13 -8.97
C LEU A 31 7.72 13.59 -8.77
N GLY A 32 8.74 14.07 -9.51
CA GLY A 32 9.25 15.43 -9.39
C GLY A 32 10.14 15.68 -8.16
N LEU A 33 10.77 14.63 -7.62
CA LEU A 33 11.70 14.70 -6.50
C LEU A 33 13.13 14.38 -6.95
N TYR A 34 14.04 15.33 -6.75
CA TYR A 34 15.42 15.28 -7.25
C TYR A 34 16.44 15.53 -6.14
N GLU A 35 17.70 15.25 -6.42
CA GLU A 35 18.80 15.77 -5.62
C GLU A 35 18.78 17.31 -5.60
N LYS A 36 19.21 17.90 -4.49
CA LYS A 36 19.13 19.33 -4.13
C LYS A 36 17.73 19.84 -3.78
N ASP A 37 16.68 19.04 -3.96
CA ASP A 37 15.35 19.42 -3.47
C ASP A 37 15.33 19.56 -1.96
N ILE A 38 14.51 20.51 -1.49
CA ILE A 38 14.23 20.72 -0.08
C ILE A 38 12.93 20.02 0.30
N ILE A 39 13.04 19.11 1.26
CA ILE A 39 11.91 18.37 1.84
C ILE A 39 11.83 18.60 3.34
N ILE A 40 10.69 18.25 3.93
CA ILE A 40 10.50 18.18 5.38
C ILE A 40 10.10 16.75 5.71
N ARG A 41 10.84 16.11 6.60
CA ARG A 41 10.40 14.88 7.26
C ARG A 41 9.36 15.24 8.32
N LEU A 42 8.17 14.67 8.25
CA LEU A 42 7.07 15.01 9.14
C LEU A 42 7.03 14.08 10.36
N ASP A 43 6.70 14.65 11.52
CA ASP A 43 6.47 13.90 12.77
C ASP A 43 4.99 13.55 12.92
N GLU A 44 4.50 12.74 11.98
CA GLU A 44 3.09 12.37 11.92
C GLU A 44 2.93 10.86 12.01
N ASP A 45 1.89 10.44 12.72
CA ASP A 45 1.41 9.06 12.67
C ASP A 45 0.28 8.99 11.64
N ILE A 46 0.39 8.08 10.67
CA ILE A 46 -0.69 7.80 9.72
C ILE A 46 -1.39 6.51 10.09
N LEU A 47 -2.71 6.59 10.22
CA LEU A 47 -3.57 5.43 10.24
C LEU A 47 -3.67 4.87 8.82
N ILE A 48 -3.13 3.67 8.65
CA ILE A 48 -3.15 3.00 7.36
C ILE A 48 -4.22 1.92 7.41
N SER A 49 -5.34 2.20 6.75
CA SER A 49 -6.45 1.27 6.56
C SER A 49 -6.45 0.70 5.14
N PRO A 50 -6.99 -0.51 4.93
CA PRO A 50 -7.34 -0.94 3.59
C PRO A 50 -8.36 0.01 2.95
N LEU A 51 -8.27 0.20 1.65
CA LEU A 51 -9.09 1.14 0.89
C LEU A 51 -9.74 0.43 -0.28
N ARG A 52 -10.96 0.84 -0.61
CA ARG A 52 -11.60 0.43 -1.85
C ARG A 52 -11.52 1.56 -2.86
N ILE A 53 -10.93 1.26 -4.01
CA ILE A 53 -10.80 2.19 -5.13
C ILE A 53 -11.51 1.64 -6.36
N LYS A 54 -11.87 2.54 -7.28
CA LYS A 54 -12.29 2.22 -8.63
C LYS A 54 -11.18 2.64 -9.59
N GLY A 55 -10.70 1.72 -10.42
CA GLY A 55 -9.79 1.97 -11.54
C GLY A 55 -10.38 1.49 -12.87
N PRO A 56 -9.59 1.44 -13.96
CA PRO A 56 -10.07 1.01 -15.27
C PRO A 56 -10.60 -0.42 -15.29
N GLY A 57 -9.96 -1.33 -14.55
CA GLY A 57 -10.39 -2.72 -14.37
C GLY A 57 -11.57 -2.93 -13.41
N GLY A 58 -12.15 -1.85 -12.88
CA GLY A 58 -13.26 -1.89 -11.94
C GLY A 58 -12.83 -1.69 -10.49
N MET A 59 -13.54 -2.36 -9.57
CA MET A 59 -13.38 -2.16 -8.13
C MET A 59 -12.30 -3.08 -7.56
N MET A 60 -11.43 -2.54 -6.71
CA MET A 60 -10.38 -3.31 -6.04
C MET A 60 -10.10 -2.81 -4.63
N VAL A 61 -9.48 -3.66 -3.82
CA VAL A 61 -9.06 -3.34 -2.46
C VAL A 61 -7.55 -3.19 -2.40
N LEU A 62 -7.07 -2.01 -2.02
CA LEU A 62 -5.69 -1.78 -1.70
C LEU A 62 -5.48 -1.99 -0.21
N GLY A 63 -4.72 -3.01 0.17
CA GLY A 63 -4.26 -3.17 1.54
C GLY A 63 -3.43 -1.96 1.97
N GLY A 64 -3.43 -1.65 3.26
CA GLY A 64 -2.91 -0.40 3.78
C GLY A 64 -1.51 -0.03 3.28
N GLY A 65 -0.54 -0.94 3.44
CA GLY A 65 0.84 -0.71 3.00
C GLY A 65 1.02 -0.53 1.49
N MET A 66 0.05 -0.94 0.66
CA MET A 66 0.04 -0.68 -0.78
C MET A 66 -0.47 0.74 -1.03
N SER A 67 -1.61 1.11 -0.44
CA SER A 67 -2.21 2.44 -0.61
C SER A 67 -1.33 3.59 -0.13
N ALA A 68 -0.51 3.37 0.90
CA ALA A 68 0.46 4.37 1.37
C ALA A 68 1.58 4.65 0.36
N LYS A 69 1.88 3.70 -0.54
CA LYS A 69 3.02 3.77 -1.47
C LYS A 69 2.61 4.06 -2.91
N ILE A 70 1.33 4.27 -3.17
CA ILE A 70 0.80 4.69 -4.47
C ILE A 70 0.47 6.17 -4.33
N VAL A 71 0.98 6.99 -5.24
CA VAL A 71 0.77 8.44 -5.27
C VAL A 71 -0.28 8.74 -6.33
N ALA A 72 -1.30 9.48 -5.94
CA ALA A 72 -2.33 10.02 -6.83
C ALA A 72 -2.03 11.50 -7.07
N HIS A 73 -2.18 11.91 -8.32
CA HIS A 73 -2.31 13.31 -8.68
C HIS A 73 -3.81 13.59 -8.89
N LEU A 74 -4.38 14.35 -7.98
CA LEU A 74 -5.81 14.65 -7.94
C LEU A 74 -6.17 15.76 -8.93
N ASP A 75 -7.45 15.84 -9.29
CA ASP A 75 -7.96 16.86 -10.21
C ASP A 75 -7.76 18.31 -9.70
N ASP A 76 -7.62 18.47 -8.38
CA ASP A 76 -7.33 19.75 -7.75
C ASP A 76 -5.83 20.09 -7.68
N GLY A 77 -4.98 19.28 -8.32
CA GLY A 77 -3.54 19.47 -8.44
C GLY A 77 -2.72 18.91 -7.28
N ARG A 78 -3.33 18.39 -6.21
CA ARG A 78 -2.60 17.77 -5.10
C ARG A 78 -1.93 16.46 -5.54
N LYS A 79 -0.69 16.23 -5.10
CA LYS A 79 0.03 14.97 -5.29
C LYS A 79 0.24 14.26 -3.95
N ILE A 80 -0.69 13.38 -3.61
CA ILE A 80 -0.76 12.75 -2.29
C ILE A 80 -0.80 11.22 -2.39
N PRO A 81 -0.39 10.50 -1.32
CA PRO A 81 -0.61 9.08 -1.25
C PRO A 81 -2.11 8.73 -1.32
N VAL A 82 -2.47 7.62 -1.95
CA VAL A 82 -3.88 7.18 -2.06
C VAL A 82 -4.54 7.01 -0.68
N THR A 83 -3.75 6.70 0.37
CA THR A 83 -4.26 6.62 1.75
C THR A 83 -4.72 7.95 2.35
N GLU A 84 -4.30 9.07 1.78
CA GLU A 84 -4.66 10.42 2.23
C GLU A 84 -5.84 11.00 1.44
N MET A 85 -6.29 10.33 0.37
CA MET A 85 -7.48 10.73 -0.36
C MET A 85 -8.74 10.70 0.53
N SER A 86 -9.70 11.55 0.18
CA SER A 86 -11.06 11.60 0.73
C SER A 86 -12.02 10.77 -0.13
N ASN A 87 -13.11 10.27 0.47
CA ASN A 87 -14.10 9.50 -0.28
C ASN A 87 -14.67 10.35 -1.42
N GLY A 88 -14.71 9.79 -2.63
CA GLY A 88 -15.15 10.47 -3.84
C GLY A 88 -14.07 11.26 -4.57
N GLU A 89 -12.89 11.48 -3.97
CA GLU A 89 -11.78 12.12 -4.68
C GLU A 89 -11.29 11.23 -5.82
N SER A 90 -10.96 11.88 -6.93
CA SER A 90 -10.50 11.25 -8.15
C SER A 90 -9.23 11.92 -8.64
N GLY A 91 -8.38 11.12 -9.27
CA GLY A 91 -7.07 11.51 -9.78
C GLY A 91 -6.58 10.50 -10.80
N HIS A 92 -5.33 10.63 -11.23
CA HIS A 92 -4.61 9.55 -11.88
C HIS A 92 -3.46 9.06 -11.00
N ILE A 93 -2.98 7.85 -11.27
CA ILE A 93 -1.79 7.32 -10.61
C ILE A 93 -0.57 8.06 -11.15
N GLU A 94 0.03 8.92 -10.33
CA GLU A 94 1.28 9.60 -10.67
C GLU A 94 2.46 8.63 -10.56
N GLY A 95 2.42 7.67 -9.64
CA GLY A 95 3.46 6.67 -9.53
C GLY A 95 3.43 5.89 -8.22
N ILE A 96 4.48 5.10 -8.01
CA ILE A 96 4.65 4.30 -6.79
C ILE A 96 6.04 4.50 -6.18
N VAL A 97 6.10 4.54 -4.85
CA VAL A 97 7.34 4.57 -4.06
C VAL A 97 7.69 3.19 -3.47
N GLY A 98 6.97 2.14 -3.86
CA GLY A 98 7.22 0.76 -3.44
C GLY A 98 8.20 -0.02 -4.33
N GLY A 99 8.60 -1.22 -3.88
CA GLY A 99 9.48 -2.11 -4.65
C GLY A 99 8.78 -2.82 -5.81
N THR A 100 9.53 -3.67 -6.54
CA THR A 100 9.05 -4.44 -7.70
C THR A 100 7.82 -5.32 -7.42
N GLY A 101 7.68 -5.81 -6.18
CA GLY A 101 6.49 -6.56 -5.75
C GLY A 101 5.21 -5.72 -5.76
N LEU A 102 5.29 -4.42 -5.46
CA LEU A 102 4.15 -3.50 -5.59
C LEU A 102 3.86 -3.20 -7.06
N ALA A 103 4.89 -2.93 -7.86
CA ALA A 103 4.75 -2.71 -9.30
C ALA A 103 3.98 -3.85 -9.98
N ARG A 104 4.43 -5.09 -9.78
CA ARG A 104 3.75 -6.29 -10.30
C ARG A 104 2.32 -6.44 -9.78
N THR A 105 2.07 -6.00 -8.54
CA THR A 105 0.71 -6.05 -7.97
C THR A 105 -0.21 -5.07 -8.69
N MET A 106 0.26 -3.86 -9.01
CA MET A 106 -0.49 -2.88 -9.80
C MET A 106 -0.84 -3.46 -11.17
N ASP A 107 0.14 -4.07 -11.85
CA ASP A 107 -0.08 -4.70 -13.15
C ASP A 107 -1.16 -5.80 -13.09
N ILE A 108 -1.12 -6.66 -12.06
CA ILE A 108 -2.14 -7.72 -11.86
C ILE A 108 -3.52 -7.13 -11.60
N LEU A 109 -3.60 -6.02 -10.86
CA LEU A 109 -4.85 -5.31 -10.57
C LEU A 109 -5.34 -4.47 -11.76
N GLY A 110 -4.61 -4.45 -12.88
CA GLY A 110 -4.95 -3.65 -14.05
C GLY A 110 -4.79 -2.15 -13.81
N LEU A 111 -3.77 -1.77 -13.02
CA LEU A 111 -3.40 -0.38 -12.76
C LEU A 111 -2.00 -0.08 -13.29
N LYS A 112 -1.85 1.04 -13.98
CA LYS A 112 -0.58 1.63 -14.43
C LYS A 112 -0.52 3.12 -14.10
N ASN A 113 0.64 3.74 -14.31
CA ASN A 113 0.73 5.20 -14.25
C ASN A 113 -0.23 5.82 -15.26
N ASP A 114 -0.73 7.00 -14.92
CA ASP A 114 -1.74 7.78 -15.65
C ASP A 114 -3.14 7.15 -15.70
N ASP A 115 -3.35 5.97 -15.12
CA ASP A 115 -4.69 5.41 -14.99
C ASP A 115 -5.53 6.23 -14.02
N ARG A 116 -6.76 6.48 -14.44
CA ARG A 116 -7.78 7.14 -13.64
C ARG A 116 -8.18 6.27 -12.45
N ILE A 117 -8.15 6.86 -11.26
CA ILE A 117 -8.62 6.21 -10.04
C ILE A 117 -9.60 7.12 -9.28
N THR A 118 -10.46 6.49 -8.48
CA THR A 118 -11.35 7.18 -7.54
C THR A 118 -11.35 6.43 -6.21
N LEU A 119 -11.16 7.14 -5.11
CA LEU A 119 -11.33 6.56 -3.78
C LEU A 119 -12.82 6.38 -3.53
N VAL A 120 -13.28 5.14 -3.42
CA VAL A 120 -14.69 4.86 -3.13
C VAL A 120 -14.95 4.95 -1.64
N ARG A 121 -14.13 4.27 -0.83
CA ARG A 121 -14.19 4.40 0.63
C ARG A 121 -12.94 3.85 1.32
N LYS A 122 -12.64 4.41 2.50
CA LYS A 122 -11.78 3.77 3.50
C LYS A 122 -12.54 2.61 4.14
N LEU A 123 -11.91 1.44 4.23
CA LEU A 123 -12.54 0.25 4.81
C LEU A 123 -12.24 0.19 6.31
N PRO A 124 -13.24 -0.09 7.16
CA PRO A 124 -12.99 -0.38 8.57
C PRO A 124 -12.10 -1.62 8.71
N PRO A 125 -11.43 -1.81 9.86
CA PRO A 125 -10.70 -3.05 10.13
C PRO A 125 -11.69 -4.23 10.17
N MET A 126 -11.59 -5.13 9.18
CA MET A 126 -12.43 -6.33 9.10
C MET A 126 -11.60 -7.60 9.35
N GLU A 127 -12.20 -8.56 10.06
CA GLU A 127 -11.73 -9.94 10.24
C GLU A 127 -12.51 -10.87 9.32
N TYR A 128 -11.77 -11.63 8.52
CA TYR A 128 -12.28 -12.68 7.64
C TYR A 128 -12.06 -14.02 8.34
N SER A 129 -13.14 -14.73 8.66
CA SER A 129 -13.09 -16.13 9.09
C SER A 129 -13.11 -17.02 7.88
N ILE A 130 -12.08 -17.85 7.72
CA ILE A 130 -11.91 -18.71 6.55
C ILE A 130 -11.55 -20.14 6.95
N ILE A 131 -11.86 -21.09 6.05
CA ILE A 131 -11.35 -22.46 6.11
C ILE A 131 -10.28 -22.60 5.02
N VAL A 132 -9.12 -23.14 5.38
CA VAL A 132 -8.00 -23.43 4.47
C VAL A 132 -7.86 -24.94 4.32
N ASP A 133 -7.83 -25.39 3.07
CA ASP A 133 -7.67 -26.79 2.63
C ASP A 133 -8.63 -27.76 3.34
N SER A 134 -9.86 -27.30 3.63
CA SER A 134 -10.93 -28.04 4.34
C SER A 134 -10.58 -28.53 5.74
N MET A 135 -9.45 -28.09 6.31
CA MET A 135 -8.95 -28.60 7.60
C MET A 135 -8.84 -27.51 8.65
N LYS A 136 -8.37 -26.33 8.26
CA LYS A 136 -7.92 -25.32 9.22
C LYS A 136 -8.79 -24.08 9.16
N ARG A 137 -9.50 -23.78 10.26
CA ARG A 137 -10.17 -22.50 10.44
C ARG A 137 -9.15 -21.45 10.90
N VAL A 138 -9.03 -20.35 10.16
CA VAL A 138 -8.15 -19.23 10.51
C VAL A 138 -8.87 -17.90 10.34
N LYS A 139 -8.33 -16.88 10.99
CA LYS A 139 -8.80 -15.50 10.90
C LYS A 139 -7.72 -14.64 10.28
N ILE A 140 -8.08 -13.90 9.23
CA ILE A 140 -7.16 -13.00 8.54
C ILE A 140 -7.78 -11.60 8.44
N SER A 141 -6.95 -10.57 8.32
CA SER A 141 -7.44 -9.20 8.11
C SER A 141 -7.84 -8.96 6.66
N GLU A 142 -8.66 -7.94 6.41
CA GLU A 142 -8.96 -7.41 5.06
C GLU A 142 -7.68 -7.18 4.23
N SER A 143 -6.63 -6.63 4.84
CA SER A 143 -5.37 -6.37 4.13
C SER A 143 -4.66 -7.66 3.69
N ILE A 144 -4.83 -8.77 4.42
CA ILE A 144 -4.33 -10.10 4.02
C ILE A 144 -5.25 -10.68 2.94
N ALA A 145 -6.57 -10.61 3.12
CA ALA A 145 -7.54 -11.10 2.14
C ALA A 145 -7.36 -10.43 0.77
N ALA A 146 -7.12 -9.11 0.73
CA ALA A 146 -6.86 -8.35 -0.49
C ALA A 146 -5.55 -8.74 -1.19
N LYS A 147 -4.64 -9.46 -0.53
CA LYS A 147 -3.38 -9.93 -1.12
C LYS A 147 -3.50 -11.30 -1.79
N ILE A 148 -4.61 -12.01 -1.58
CA ILE A 148 -4.81 -13.33 -2.13
C ILE A 148 -5.54 -13.16 -3.47
N TRP A 149 -4.93 -13.63 -4.55
CA TRP A 149 -5.44 -13.56 -5.91
C TRP A 149 -5.68 -14.95 -6.47
N GLY A 150 -6.80 -15.15 -7.16
CA GLY A 150 -7.19 -16.49 -7.61
C GLY A 150 -8.61 -16.56 -8.14
N TYR A 151 -9.16 -17.76 -8.18
CA TYR A 151 -10.41 -18.07 -8.88
C TYR A 151 -11.45 -18.55 -7.89
N THR A 152 -12.68 -18.05 -8.04
CA THR A 152 -13.84 -18.59 -7.32
C THR A 152 -14.50 -19.66 -8.18
N ASP A 153 -14.97 -20.75 -7.57
CA ASP A 153 -15.71 -21.80 -8.27
C ASP A 153 -16.84 -21.19 -9.16
N GLY A 154 -16.88 -21.64 -10.42
CA GLY A 154 -17.83 -21.17 -11.42
C GLY A 154 -17.49 -19.80 -12.04
N GLN A 155 -16.31 -19.23 -11.78
CA GLN A 155 -15.86 -17.99 -12.41
C GLN A 155 -14.54 -18.19 -13.17
N SER A 156 -14.51 -17.72 -14.43
CA SER A 156 -13.32 -17.81 -15.29
C SER A 156 -12.31 -16.69 -15.07
N ALA A 157 -12.76 -15.53 -14.55
CA ALA A 157 -11.90 -14.40 -14.29
C ALA A 157 -11.35 -14.46 -12.85
N PRO A 158 -10.04 -14.23 -12.65
CA PRO A 158 -9.50 -14.17 -11.30
C PRO A 158 -9.85 -12.85 -10.61
N LEU A 159 -9.90 -12.86 -9.28
CA LEU A 159 -10.17 -11.71 -8.44
C LEU A 159 -9.40 -11.77 -7.11
N GLN A 160 -9.45 -10.68 -6.34
CA GLN A 160 -8.96 -10.69 -4.96
C GLN A 160 -9.93 -11.48 -4.08
N PHE A 161 -9.42 -12.31 -3.18
CA PHE A 161 -10.24 -13.09 -2.26
C PHE A 161 -11.17 -12.23 -1.38
N SER A 162 -10.80 -10.98 -1.09
CA SER A 162 -11.67 -10.02 -0.39
C SER A 162 -12.99 -9.71 -1.13
N SER A 163 -13.05 -10.02 -2.42
CA SER A 163 -14.26 -9.91 -3.26
C SER A 163 -14.94 -11.25 -3.52
N SER A 164 -14.45 -12.35 -2.92
CA SER A 164 -15.08 -13.66 -3.02
C SER A 164 -16.39 -13.74 -2.23
N GLY A 165 -17.34 -14.52 -2.75
CA GLY A 165 -18.61 -14.76 -2.06
C GLY A 165 -18.44 -15.75 -0.90
N LYS A 166 -19.20 -15.55 0.19
CA LYS A 166 -19.28 -16.50 1.30
C LYS A 166 -19.66 -17.90 0.82
N GLY A 167 -19.02 -18.93 1.39
CA GLY A 167 -19.28 -20.34 1.13
C GLY A 167 -18.73 -20.86 -0.20
N LYS A 168 -18.18 -20.00 -1.05
CA LYS A 168 -17.58 -20.43 -2.32
C LYS A 168 -16.14 -20.86 -2.10
N LYS A 169 -15.74 -21.96 -2.75
CA LYS A 169 -14.35 -22.38 -2.81
C LYS A 169 -13.58 -21.39 -3.70
N PHE A 170 -12.39 -21.05 -3.23
CA PHE A 170 -11.48 -20.13 -3.89
C PHE A 170 -10.11 -20.81 -4.03
N LEU A 171 -9.66 -20.98 -5.26
CA LEU A 171 -8.34 -21.51 -5.56
C LEU A 171 -7.33 -20.38 -5.64
N VAL A 172 -6.33 -20.40 -4.76
CA VAL A 172 -5.29 -19.37 -4.70
C VAL A 172 -4.30 -19.58 -5.84
N ASP A 173 -4.20 -18.60 -6.73
CA ASP A 173 -3.20 -18.57 -7.81
C ASP A 173 -1.91 -17.86 -7.34
N LYS A 174 -2.05 -16.66 -6.75
CA LYS A 174 -0.93 -15.78 -6.43
C LYS A 174 -1.13 -15.05 -5.12
N ILE A 175 -0.01 -14.65 -4.50
CA ILE A 175 0.01 -13.69 -3.40
C ILE A 175 0.62 -12.36 -3.88
N LEU A 176 -0.13 -11.28 -3.73
CA LEU A 176 0.21 -9.91 -4.12
C LEU A 176 1.11 -9.24 -3.07
N GLY A 177 2.00 -8.33 -3.49
CA GLY A 177 2.85 -7.50 -2.61
C GLY A 177 4.29 -7.98 -2.39
N GLY A 178 4.79 -8.94 -3.17
CA GLY A 178 6.18 -9.44 -3.12
C GLY A 178 6.48 -10.42 -1.97
N LYS A 179 7.75 -10.80 -1.80
CA LYS A 179 8.18 -11.89 -0.90
C LYS A 179 7.68 -11.74 0.55
N ARG A 180 7.88 -10.57 1.17
CA ARG A 180 7.41 -10.29 2.54
C ARG A 180 5.90 -10.42 2.69
N SER A 181 5.17 -10.06 1.64
CA SER A 181 3.72 -10.19 1.61
C SER A 181 3.30 -11.66 1.56
N ALA A 182 3.95 -12.47 0.73
CA ALA A 182 3.75 -13.92 0.69
C ALA A 182 4.08 -14.58 2.04
N GLU A 183 5.20 -14.21 2.67
CA GLU A 183 5.57 -14.68 4.01
C GLU A 183 4.50 -14.30 5.05
N THR A 184 4.00 -13.07 5.02
CA THR A 184 2.94 -12.60 5.93
C THR A 184 1.65 -13.42 5.76
N VAL A 185 1.20 -13.59 4.51
CA VAL A 185 0.00 -14.39 4.22
C VAL A 185 0.17 -15.84 4.69
N PHE A 186 1.34 -16.44 4.46
CA PHE A 186 1.66 -17.78 4.93
C PHE A 186 1.68 -17.88 6.46
N MET A 187 2.33 -16.96 7.16
CA MET A 187 2.42 -16.97 8.62
C MET A 187 1.04 -16.84 9.29
N HIS A 188 0.15 -16.00 8.76
CA HIS A 188 -1.16 -15.77 9.37
C HIS A 188 -2.20 -16.84 9.03
N GLY A 189 -2.15 -17.43 7.83
CA GLY A 189 -3.20 -18.33 7.36
C GLY A 189 -2.72 -19.73 6.96
N GLY A 190 -1.43 -19.95 6.79
CA GLY A 190 -0.90 -21.11 6.07
C GLY A 190 -1.21 -21.10 4.58
N ILE A 191 -1.61 -19.94 4.03
CA ILE A 191 -2.13 -19.80 2.67
C ILE A 191 -0.96 -19.61 1.71
N LYS A 192 -0.97 -20.34 0.60
CA LYS A 192 0.03 -20.27 -0.48
C LYS A 192 -0.66 -20.51 -1.84
N PRO A 193 0.00 -20.18 -2.97
CA PRO A 193 -0.44 -20.67 -4.28
C PRO A 193 -0.76 -22.17 -4.26
N GLY A 194 -1.89 -22.55 -4.83
CA GLY A 194 -2.45 -23.91 -4.80
C GLY A 194 -3.36 -24.22 -3.61
N SER A 195 -3.38 -23.40 -2.55
CA SER A 195 -4.34 -23.58 -1.46
C SER A 195 -5.78 -23.37 -1.93
N SER A 196 -6.70 -24.13 -1.33
CA SER A 196 -8.14 -23.95 -1.46
C SER A 196 -8.69 -23.30 -0.21
N ILE A 197 -9.31 -22.12 -0.33
CA ILE A 197 -9.87 -21.40 0.81
C ILE A 197 -11.36 -21.13 0.64
N VAL A 198 -12.10 -21.09 1.74
CA VAL A 198 -13.54 -20.79 1.76
C VAL A 198 -13.81 -19.68 2.77
N LEU A 199 -14.53 -18.64 2.36
CA LEU A 199 -14.97 -17.57 3.24
C LEU A 199 -16.19 -18.00 4.05
N GLU A 200 -16.11 -18.02 5.38
CA GLU A 200 -17.26 -18.32 6.24
C GLU A 200 -17.99 -17.06 6.72
N GLY A 201 -17.26 -15.96 6.88
CA GLY A 201 -17.84 -14.70 7.34
C GLY A 201 -16.83 -13.59 7.45
N VAL A 202 -17.35 -12.36 7.44
CA VAL A 202 -16.59 -11.13 7.62
C VAL A 202 -17.25 -10.34 8.74
N LYS A 203 -16.47 -9.85 9.70
CA LYS A 203 -16.98 -8.99 10.77
C LYS A 203 -16.02 -7.83 11.05
N PRO A 204 -16.52 -6.68 11.51
CA PRO A 204 -15.64 -5.63 12.05
C PRO A 204 -14.82 -6.16 13.22
N ILE A 205 -13.61 -5.63 13.38
CA ILE A 205 -12.77 -5.81 14.56
C ILE A 205 -12.97 -4.58 15.45
N ASP A 206 -13.18 -4.78 16.75
CA ASP A 206 -13.17 -3.67 17.70
C ASP A 206 -11.81 -2.98 17.68
N THR A 207 -11.81 -1.71 17.29
CA THR A 207 -10.62 -0.87 17.10
C THR A 207 -9.72 -0.78 18.34
N PHE A 208 -10.24 -1.09 19.53
CA PHE A 208 -9.47 -1.15 20.77
C PHE A 208 -8.39 -2.25 20.80
N ALA A 209 -8.59 -3.36 20.09
CA ALA A 209 -7.59 -4.43 20.02
C ALA A 209 -6.48 -4.17 18.98
N MET A 210 -6.71 -3.22 18.06
CA MET A 210 -5.74 -2.76 17.07
C MET A 210 -5.51 -1.26 17.26
N SER A 211 -5.12 -0.86 18.48
CA SER A 211 -4.51 0.45 18.67
C SER A 211 -3.53 0.66 17.53
N ALA A 212 -3.72 1.78 16.84
CA ALA A 212 -2.92 2.29 15.75
C ALA A 212 -1.55 1.61 15.77
N SER A 213 -1.34 0.63 14.89
CA SER A 213 0.03 0.20 14.64
C SER A 213 0.65 1.43 14.00
N LYS A 214 1.17 2.34 14.85
CA LYS A 214 2.18 3.33 14.52
C LYS A 214 3.14 2.52 13.70
N ASN A 215 3.06 2.68 12.39
CA ASN A 215 3.83 1.84 11.51
C ASN A 215 5.22 2.46 11.58
N LYS A 216 5.95 2.16 12.67
CA LYS A 216 7.24 2.76 13.06
C LYS A 216 8.30 2.60 11.96
N ASN A 217 7.97 1.85 10.93
CA ASN A 217 8.75 1.59 9.73
C ASN A 217 8.40 2.50 8.56
N LEU A 218 7.52 3.48 8.72
CA LEU A 218 7.19 4.46 7.70
C LEU A 218 7.75 5.83 8.04
N VAL A 219 8.11 6.55 7.00
CA VAL A 219 8.60 7.93 7.04
C VAL A 219 7.76 8.72 6.06
N ILE A 220 7.29 9.86 6.51
CA ILE A 220 6.47 10.78 5.72
C ILE A 220 7.35 11.97 5.39
N ILE A 221 7.36 12.35 4.11
CA ILE A 221 8.00 13.58 3.68
C ILE A 221 7.02 14.44 2.89
N SER A 222 7.24 15.74 2.96
CA SER A 222 6.58 16.73 2.12
C SER A 222 7.61 17.61 1.42
N LYS A 223 7.25 18.09 0.24
CA LYS A 223 7.94 19.15 -0.51
C LYS A 223 7.03 20.38 -0.59
N ALA A 224 7.63 21.55 -0.77
CA ALA A 224 6.92 22.83 -0.79
C ALA A 224 5.89 22.96 -1.94
N ASP A 225 6.04 22.18 -3.00
CA ASP A 225 5.12 22.12 -4.14
C ASP A 225 3.88 21.24 -3.90
N GLY A 226 3.72 20.72 -2.68
CA GLY A 226 2.58 19.90 -2.29
C GLY A 226 2.77 18.39 -2.50
N LEU A 227 3.91 17.95 -3.03
CA LEU A 227 4.21 16.51 -3.08
C LEU A 227 4.35 15.94 -1.68
N ARG A 228 3.61 14.87 -1.42
CA ARG A 228 3.69 14.13 -0.15
C ARG A 228 3.89 12.65 -0.39
N LEU A 229 4.87 12.06 0.28
CA LEU A 229 5.26 10.66 0.10
C LEU A 229 5.29 9.92 1.44
N ILE A 230 4.80 8.68 1.45
CA ILE A 230 4.95 7.75 2.56
C ILE A 230 5.80 6.58 2.10
N MET A 231 6.95 6.41 2.74
CA MET A 231 7.95 5.43 2.36
C MET A 231 8.32 4.55 3.52
N ASP A 232 8.86 3.36 3.23
CA ASP A 232 9.44 2.56 4.30
C ASP A 232 10.83 3.10 4.72
N LYS A 233 11.21 2.85 5.97
CA LYS A 233 12.53 3.21 6.51
C LYS A 233 13.67 2.65 5.68
N ARG A 234 13.49 1.49 5.03
CA ARG A 234 14.51 0.90 4.15
C ARG A 234 14.75 1.72 2.89
N ALA A 235 13.70 2.27 2.27
CA ALA A 235 13.84 3.20 1.17
C ALA A 235 14.49 4.51 1.67
N CYS A 236 14.05 5.00 2.83
CA CYS A 236 14.56 6.25 3.40
C CYS A 236 16.03 6.16 3.83
N SER A 237 16.49 5.00 4.28
CA SER A 237 17.90 4.81 4.64
C SER A 237 18.85 4.87 3.43
N SER A 238 18.32 4.76 2.22
CA SER A 238 19.07 4.95 0.97
C SER A 238 19.11 6.40 0.48
N ILE A 239 18.47 7.34 1.19
CA ILE A 239 18.45 8.76 0.85
C ILE A 239 19.32 9.51 1.86
N ILE A 240 20.35 10.19 1.37
CA ILE A 240 21.22 11.02 2.18
C ILE A 240 20.73 12.45 2.14
N VAL A 241 20.59 13.07 3.31
CA VAL A 241 20.10 14.42 3.47
C VAL A 241 21.03 15.26 4.33
N ARG A 242 20.94 16.58 4.19
CA ARG A 242 21.56 17.56 5.07
C ARG A 242 20.49 18.51 5.57
N GLN A 243 20.48 18.77 6.88
CA GLN A 243 19.66 19.84 7.43
C GLN A 243 20.17 21.18 6.90
N LYS A 244 19.28 21.99 6.28
CA LYS A 244 19.56 23.39 6.00
C LYS A 244 19.24 24.22 7.24
N GLU A 245 20.19 25.06 7.62
CA GLU A 245 19.94 26.17 8.54
C GLU A 245 19.09 27.22 7.82
N GLN A 246 18.28 27.96 8.58
CA GLN A 246 17.37 28.97 8.05
C GLN A 246 18.12 30.09 7.33
#